data_AF-E9S856-F1
#
_entry.id   AF-E9S856-F1
#
_cell.length_a   1.000
_cell.length_b   1.000
_cell.length_c   1.000
_cell.angle_alpha   90.00
_cell.angle_beta   90.00
_cell.angle_gamma   90.00
#
_symmetry.space_group_name_H-M   'P 1'
#
loop_
_entity.id
_entity.type
_entity.pdbx_description
1 polymer ?
#
loop_
_entity_poly.entity_id
_entity_poly.type
_entity_poly.pdbx_seq_one_letter_code
_entity_poly.pdbx_strand_id
1 'polypeptide(L)'
;MKRKILAAVAAAVVLAAGCSEVPEEKNSEKTDTNTSVAAEGETEETLSETENTSSAAEEVPEEEDDSLYDTTPISQAYLTGDSSALDEMQRDILKRAEEVIAQCVTDDMTDYEKELAIHDYIITNVTYDKGELSIFGEAGEHAADPYGALYDGQCICSGYTTTFQMFMDMLEIPCISMKAAADGGEDHAWNMAQINGHWYYVDVTWDDPVPDKDGRPIEHKYFNTSREVMQARHEWDSSTDPANDSVEDSYISHELAVVESPEDVLTLLESAIERGTGNVYFEVADPSAEGWYLEEADDVDKYIYPNAIHDDLSVVYNDFMREYKSHFVRWQRIEHDGKIIVAAYISKL
;
A
#
# COMPACT_ATOMS: atom_id res chain seq x y z
N MET A 1 -38.64 -10.89 -14.36
CA MET A 1 -38.80 -10.02 -13.18
C MET A 1 -37.42 -9.44 -12.93
N LYS A 2 -37.23 -8.12 -13.12
CA LYS A 2 -35.90 -7.49 -13.14
C LYS A 2 -35.27 -7.63 -11.74
N ARG A 3 -34.14 -8.34 -11.63
CA ARG A 3 -33.38 -8.54 -10.39
C ARG A 3 -32.60 -7.26 -10.08
N LYS A 4 -32.74 -6.77 -8.85
CA LYS A 4 -31.94 -5.67 -8.32
C LYS A 4 -30.62 -6.27 -7.86
N ILE A 5 -29.59 -6.15 -8.67
CA ILE A 5 -28.22 -6.17 -8.15
C ILE A 5 -28.13 -4.88 -7.33
N LEU A 6 -27.93 -4.99 -6.02
CA LEU A 6 -27.61 -3.84 -5.19
C LEU A 6 -26.33 -3.25 -5.79
N ALA A 7 -26.38 -1.99 -6.23
CA ALA A 7 -25.20 -1.32 -6.74
C ALA A 7 -24.16 -1.29 -5.62
N ALA A 8 -23.03 -1.96 -5.84
CA ALA A 8 -21.80 -1.64 -5.12
C ALA A 8 -21.59 -0.13 -5.26
N VAL A 9 -21.21 0.51 -4.15
CA VAL A 9 -20.94 1.94 -4.12
C VAL A 9 -19.89 2.20 -5.20
N ALA A 10 -20.23 3.06 -6.16
CA ALA A 10 -19.29 3.47 -7.18
C ALA A 10 -18.29 4.41 -6.51
N ALA A 11 -17.22 3.87 -5.93
CA ALA A 11 -16.00 4.64 -5.70
C ALA A 11 -15.59 5.20 -7.07
N ALA A 12 -15.66 6.53 -7.21
CA ALA A 12 -15.29 7.21 -8.43
C ALA A 12 -13.78 7.11 -8.59
N VAL A 13 -13.30 6.06 -9.27
CA VAL A 13 -11.91 6.02 -9.75
C VAL A 13 -11.78 7.07 -10.83
N VAL A 14 -11.26 8.23 -10.44
CA VAL A 14 -10.85 9.27 -11.38
C VAL A 14 -9.61 8.75 -12.10
N LEU A 15 -9.81 8.22 -13.31
CA LEU A 15 -8.72 7.93 -14.23
C LEU A 15 -7.97 9.25 -14.54
N ALA A 16 -6.83 9.45 -13.89
CA ALA A 16 -5.91 10.52 -14.23
C ALA A 16 -5.31 10.21 -15.62
N ALA A 17 -5.74 10.94 -16.64
CA ALA A 17 -5.04 10.97 -17.91
C ALA A 17 -3.67 11.63 -17.68
N GLY A 18 -2.60 10.86 -17.84
CA GLY A 18 -1.23 11.32 -17.66
C GLY A 18 -0.90 12.53 -18.53
N CYS A 19 -0.42 13.59 -17.89
CA CYS A 19 0.34 14.66 -18.51
C CYS A 19 1.71 14.73 -17.82
N SER A 20 2.62 13.83 -18.20
CA SER A 20 4.04 13.95 -17.91
C SER A 20 4.75 14.48 -19.16
N GLU A 21 5.01 15.79 -19.19
CA GLU A 21 6.05 16.36 -20.04
C GLU A 21 7.30 16.59 -19.18
N VAL A 22 8.26 15.67 -19.25
CA VAL A 22 9.63 15.88 -18.75
C VAL A 22 10.51 16.33 -19.93
N PRO A 23 11.35 17.38 -19.81
CA PRO A 23 12.19 17.85 -20.91
C PRO A 23 13.38 16.92 -21.21
N GLU A 24 13.64 16.66 -22.50
CA GLU A 24 14.75 15.86 -23.02
C GLU A 24 16.14 16.39 -22.60
N GLU A 25 16.96 15.53 -21.97
CA GLU A 25 18.41 15.70 -21.92
C GLU A 25 19.12 14.92 -23.05
N LYS A 26 20.00 15.62 -23.76
CA LYS A 26 20.77 15.11 -24.90
C LYS A 26 21.89 14.20 -24.44
N ASN A 27 21.78 12.93 -24.79
CA ASN A 27 22.84 11.94 -24.67
C ASN A 27 23.91 12.15 -25.76
N SER A 28 25.19 12.20 -25.38
CA SER A 28 26.32 12.14 -26.32
C SER A 28 27.07 10.82 -26.14
N GLU A 29 27.02 9.99 -27.18
CA GLU A 29 27.76 8.75 -27.36
C GLU A 29 29.27 8.89 -27.08
N LYS A 30 29.85 7.83 -26.50
CA LYS A 30 31.13 7.26 -27.00
C LYS A 30 31.35 5.82 -26.52
N THR A 31 30.95 4.92 -27.41
CA THR A 31 31.61 3.70 -27.92
C THR A 31 32.66 2.98 -27.07
N ASP A 32 32.41 1.67 -26.95
CA ASP A 32 33.27 0.58 -26.49
C ASP A 32 34.65 0.51 -27.15
N THR A 33 35.65 0.08 -26.36
CA THR A 33 36.60 -0.93 -26.82
C THR A 33 37.04 -1.83 -25.67
N ASN A 34 36.70 -3.10 -25.81
CA ASN A 34 37.12 -4.28 -25.08
C ASN A 34 38.58 -4.63 -25.42
N THR A 35 39.43 -5.03 -24.46
CA THR A 35 40.48 -6.07 -24.65
C THR A 35 41.06 -6.51 -23.30
N SER A 36 40.88 -7.79 -22.99
CA SER A 36 41.55 -8.58 -21.95
C SER A 36 43.02 -8.86 -22.27
N VAL A 37 43.93 -8.81 -21.29
CA VAL A 37 45.08 -9.74 -21.20
C VAL A 37 45.47 -9.93 -19.72
N ALA A 38 45.54 -11.19 -19.29
CA ALA A 38 46.05 -11.65 -18.01
C ALA A 38 47.59 -11.73 -18.01
N ALA A 39 48.23 -11.50 -16.86
CA ALA A 39 49.52 -12.09 -16.54
C ALA A 39 49.74 -12.14 -15.02
N GLU A 40 50.13 -13.33 -14.57
CA GLU A 40 50.50 -13.74 -13.22
C GLU A 40 51.88 -13.18 -12.80
N GLY A 41 52.18 -13.19 -11.49
CA GLY A 41 53.56 -13.35 -11.02
C GLY A 41 53.97 -12.53 -9.80
N GLU A 42 54.12 -13.24 -8.67
CA GLU A 42 55.22 -13.15 -7.68
C GLU A 42 55.31 -11.88 -6.78
N THR A 43 55.02 -11.97 -5.48
CA THR A 43 55.98 -12.21 -4.34
C THR A 43 57.20 -11.29 -4.40
N GLU A 44 57.53 -10.44 -3.42
CA GLU A 44 57.89 -10.74 -2.02
C GLU A 44 58.21 -9.40 -1.31
N GLU A 45 58.11 -9.37 0.03
CA GLU A 45 58.96 -8.65 1.02
C GLU A 45 59.40 -7.18 0.76
N THR A 46 59.42 -6.22 1.70
CA THR A 46 59.38 -6.20 3.16
C THR A 46 59.45 -4.72 3.62
N LEU A 47 59.03 -4.50 4.87
CA LEU A 47 59.57 -3.53 5.85
C LEU A 47 59.17 -2.04 5.78
N SER A 48 58.49 -1.68 6.87
CA SER A 48 58.91 -0.70 7.89
C SER A 48 58.00 0.50 8.11
N GLU A 49 57.42 0.45 9.32
CA GLU A 49 56.87 1.49 10.17
C GLU A 49 57.39 2.91 9.88
N THR A 50 56.44 3.85 9.78
CA THR A 50 56.56 5.11 10.52
C THR A 50 55.16 5.56 10.91
N GLU A 51 54.94 5.66 12.23
CA GLU A 51 53.80 6.32 12.83
C GLU A 51 53.73 7.77 12.35
N ASN A 52 52.58 8.18 11.86
CA ASN A 52 52.22 9.60 11.85
C ASN A 52 50.80 9.73 12.38
N THR A 53 50.71 9.90 13.70
CA THR A 53 49.49 10.26 14.41
C THR A 53 49.11 11.69 14.03
N SER A 54 48.28 11.82 13.00
CA SER A 54 47.46 13.01 12.78
C SER A 54 46.04 12.66 13.16
N SER A 55 45.65 13.06 14.38
CA SER A 55 44.27 13.08 14.85
C SER A 55 43.47 14.03 13.95
N ALA A 56 42.98 13.53 12.82
CA ALA A 56 41.78 14.05 12.19
C ALA A 56 40.62 13.51 13.02
N ALA A 57 39.82 14.42 13.58
CA ALA A 57 38.57 14.06 14.21
C ALA A 57 37.74 13.31 13.15
N GLU A 58 37.47 12.03 13.40
CA GLU A 58 36.37 11.33 12.76
C GLU A 58 35.11 12.12 13.13
N GLU A 59 34.52 12.79 12.14
CA GLU A 59 33.12 13.19 12.23
C GLU A 59 32.35 11.89 12.45
N VAL A 60 31.87 11.72 13.68
CA VAL A 60 30.91 10.68 14.02
C VAL A 60 29.72 10.91 13.09
N PRO A 61 29.30 9.90 12.29
CA PRO A 61 28.08 10.03 11.51
C PRO A 61 26.97 10.44 12.47
N GLU A 62 26.25 11.51 12.16
CA GLU A 62 25.05 11.85 12.90
C GLU A 62 24.16 10.60 12.88
N GLU A 63 23.80 10.08 14.06
CA GLU A 63 22.86 8.97 14.13
C GLU A 63 21.58 9.43 13.42
N GLU A 64 21.20 8.73 12.34
CA GLU A 64 19.93 8.97 11.67
C GLU A 64 18.83 8.94 12.72
N ASP A 65 18.12 10.04 12.86
CA ASP A 65 16.98 10.14 13.75
C ASP A 65 15.94 9.14 13.25
N ASP A 66 15.80 8.03 13.98
CA ASP A 66 14.87 6.92 13.70
C ASP A 66 13.38 7.35 13.75
N SER A 67 13.13 8.65 13.95
CA SER A 67 11.81 9.27 14.00
C SER A 67 11.20 9.41 12.60
N LEU A 68 9.87 9.32 12.54
CA LEU A 68 9.11 9.59 11.31
C LEU A 68 9.13 11.10 11.01
N TYR A 69 9.16 11.45 9.72
CA TYR A 69 9.12 12.84 9.27
C TYR A 69 7.93 13.62 9.88
N ASP A 70 8.20 14.77 10.50
CA ASP A 70 7.16 15.62 11.11
C ASP A 70 6.42 16.44 10.06
N THR A 71 5.20 16.02 9.76
CA THR A 71 4.30 16.69 8.79
C THR A 71 3.42 17.76 9.41
N THR A 72 3.50 17.99 10.73
CA THR A 72 2.68 18.97 11.46
C THR A 72 2.79 20.38 10.88
N PRO A 73 3.96 20.91 10.51
CA PRO A 73 4.04 22.24 9.92
C PRO A 73 3.20 22.37 8.65
N ILE A 74 3.20 21.33 7.80
CA ILE A 74 2.52 21.30 6.50
C ILE A 74 1.00 21.26 6.70
N SER A 75 0.51 20.34 7.54
CA SER A 75 -0.93 20.22 7.81
C SER A 75 -1.48 21.47 8.49
N GLN A 76 -0.74 22.07 9.43
CA GLN A 76 -1.14 23.35 10.04
C GLN A 76 -1.19 24.49 9.02
N ALA A 77 -0.19 24.59 8.13
CA ALA A 77 -0.18 25.62 7.08
C ALA A 77 -1.40 25.50 6.15
N TYR A 78 -1.81 24.27 5.81
CA TYR A 78 -3.04 24.01 5.05
C TYR A 78 -4.28 24.49 5.80
N LEU A 79 -4.45 24.07 7.06
CA LEU A 79 -5.62 24.40 7.88
C LEU A 79 -5.75 25.90 8.17
N THR A 80 -4.64 26.61 8.35
CA THR A 80 -4.65 28.05 8.64
C THR A 80 -4.54 28.93 7.40
N GLY A 81 -4.16 28.38 6.25
CA GLY A 81 -3.80 29.13 5.05
C GLY A 81 -2.54 29.99 5.21
N ASP A 82 -1.64 29.64 6.13
CA ASP A 82 -0.40 30.39 6.41
C ASP A 82 0.83 29.50 6.26
N SER A 83 1.49 29.60 5.10
CA SER A 83 2.71 28.85 4.76
C SER A 83 4.00 29.63 5.04
N SER A 84 3.93 30.76 5.76
CA SER A 84 5.10 31.63 5.98
C SER A 84 6.20 31.00 6.83
N ALA A 85 5.86 29.99 7.63
CA ALA A 85 6.81 29.25 8.47
C ALA A 85 7.45 28.04 7.77
N LEU A 86 6.94 27.64 6.60
CA LEU A 86 7.44 26.47 5.87
C LEU A 86 8.79 26.76 5.20
N ASP A 87 9.64 25.74 5.07
CA ASP A 87 10.79 25.80 4.18
C ASP A 87 10.39 25.56 2.71
N GLU A 88 11.37 25.41 1.81
CA GLU A 88 11.11 25.21 0.37
C GLU A 88 10.48 23.85 0.07
N MET A 89 11.04 22.77 0.61
CA MET A 89 10.55 21.41 0.44
C MET A 89 9.14 21.25 1.00
N GLN A 90 8.87 21.80 2.20
CA GLN A 90 7.55 21.76 2.81
C GLN A 90 6.49 22.54 2.01
N ARG A 91 6.86 23.64 1.35
CA ARG A 91 5.95 24.38 0.46
C ARG A 91 5.62 23.59 -0.81
N ASP A 92 6.61 22.88 -1.33
CA ASP A 92 6.42 21.98 -2.47
C ASP A 92 5.46 20.84 -2.09
N ILE A 93 5.72 20.15 -0.98
CA ILE A 93 4.83 19.12 -0.44
C ILE A 93 3.41 19.66 -0.24
N LEU A 94 3.26 20.82 0.43
CA LEU A 94 1.95 21.45 0.67
C LEU A 94 1.20 21.66 -0.64
N LYS A 95 1.85 22.29 -1.62
CA LYS A 95 1.23 22.58 -2.91
C LYS A 95 0.76 21.30 -3.60
N ARG A 96 1.59 20.25 -3.59
CA ARG A 96 1.21 18.98 -4.20
C ARG A 96 0.06 18.31 -3.45
N ALA A 97 0.07 18.33 -2.12
CA ALA A 97 -1.03 17.82 -1.30
C ALA A 97 -2.36 18.57 -1.56
N GLU A 98 -2.33 19.89 -1.72
CA GLU A 98 -3.50 20.69 -2.11
C GLU A 98 -4.06 20.26 -3.48
N GLU A 99 -3.19 20.01 -4.46
CA GLU A 99 -3.60 19.50 -5.79
C GLU A 99 -4.27 18.13 -5.70
N VAL A 100 -3.75 17.23 -4.86
CA VAL A 100 -4.32 15.90 -4.64
C VAL A 100 -5.69 15.99 -3.98
N ILE A 101 -5.83 16.74 -2.88
CA ILE A 101 -7.11 16.94 -2.22
C ILE A 101 -8.14 17.52 -3.20
N ALA A 102 -7.76 18.53 -3.99
CA ALA A 102 -8.64 19.11 -5.00
C ALA A 102 -9.03 18.14 -6.13
N GLN A 103 -8.23 17.10 -6.38
CA GLN A 103 -8.49 16.10 -7.41
C GLN A 103 -9.43 14.99 -6.93
N CYS A 104 -9.27 14.49 -5.70
CA CYS A 104 -9.97 13.28 -5.25
C CYS A 104 -10.92 13.48 -4.07
N VAL A 105 -10.91 14.64 -3.39
CA VAL A 105 -11.78 14.90 -2.24
C VAL A 105 -12.80 16.00 -2.55
N THR A 106 -14.06 15.78 -2.15
CA THR A 106 -15.14 16.77 -2.24
C THR A 106 -15.77 17.04 -0.87
N ASP A 107 -16.37 18.23 -0.71
CA ASP A 107 -16.95 18.68 0.57
C ASP A 107 -18.08 17.78 1.11
N ASP A 108 -18.72 16.99 0.25
CA ASP A 108 -19.83 16.10 0.58
C ASP A 108 -19.40 14.68 0.96
N MET A 109 -18.10 14.35 0.83
CA MET A 109 -17.57 13.07 1.27
C MET A 109 -17.57 12.93 2.79
N THR A 110 -17.95 11.74 3.24
CA THR A 110 -17.72 11.27 4.61
C THR A 110 -16.23 11.06 4.87
N ASP A 111 -15.84 10.96 6.15
CA ASP A 111 -14.43 10.74 6.50
C ASP A 111 -13.91 9.42 5.92
N TYR A 112 -14.73 8.36 5.90
CA TYR A 112 -14.42 7.11 5.20
C TYR A 112 -14.12 7.32 3.71
N GLU A 113 -14.98 8.07 2.99
CA GLU A 113 -14.82 8.31 1.56
C GLU A 113 -13.57 9.16 1.26
N LYS A 114 -13.26 10.13 2.14
CA LYS A 114 -12.03 10.93 2.04
C LYS A 114 -10.78 10.09 2.27
N GLU A 115 -10.79 9.26 3.31
CA GLU A 115 -9.70 8.35 3.63
C GLU A 115 -9.43 7.38 2.47
N LEU A 116 -10.48 6.74 1.96
CA LEU A 116 -10.39 5.81 0.83
C LEU A 116 -9.87 6.52 -0.43
N ALA A 117 -10.33 7.74 -0.72
CA ALA A 117 -9.87 8.50 -1.87
C ALA A 117 -8.37 8.86 -1.81
N ILE A 118 -7.86 9.17 -0.61
CA ILE A 118 -6.43 9.44 -0.39
C ILE A 118 -5.62 8.15 -0.47
N HIS A 119 -6.07 7.09 0.19
CA HIS A 119 -5.45 5.77 0.13
C HIS A 119 -5.26 5.29 -1.32
N ASP A 120 -6.34 5.32 -2.10
CA ASP A 120 -6.36 4.88 -3.50
C ASP A 120 -5.49 5.77 -4.38
N TYR A 121 -5.47 7.09 -4.11
CA TYR A 121 -4.56 8.01 -4.78
C TYR A 121 -3.09 7.61 -4.54
N ILE A 122 -2.71 7.34 -3.29
CA ILE A 122 -1.32 7.01 -2.94
C ILE A 122 -0.90 5.71 -3.65
N ILE A 123 -1.68 4.62 -3.55
CA ILE A 123 -1.34 3.34 -4.20
C ILE A 123 -1.25 3.47 -5.73
N THR A 124 -2.09 4.32 -6.32
CA THR A 124 -2.11 4.53 -7.77
C THR A 124 -0.89 5.32 -8.26
N ASN A 125 -0.37 6.25 -7.46
CA ASN A 125 0.63 7.22 -7.91
C ASN A 125 2.02 7.05 -7.29
N VAL A 126 2.16 6.16 -6.30
CA VAL A 126 3.41 5.95 -5.55
C VAL A 126 3.83 4.49 -5.65
N THR A 127 5.14 4.28 -5.82
CA THR A 127 5.73 2.95 -5.99
C THR A 127 6.70 2.66 -4.86
N TYR A 128 6.70 1.42 -4.37
CA TYR A 128 7.62 1.06 -3.29
C TYR A 128 9.10 1.11 -3.74
N ASP A 129 9.92 1.88 -3.03
CA ASP A 129 11.37 1.93 -3.23
C ASP A 129 12.03 0.66 -2.68
N LYS A 130 12.57 -0.16 -3.57
CA LYS A 130 13.26 -1.41 -3.21
C LYS A 130 14.76 -1.22 -3.03
N GLY A 131 15.27 0.01 -3.15
CA GLY A 131 16.67 0.36 -2.95
C GLY A 131 17.17 -0.10 -1.59
N GLU A 132 16.40 0.15 -0.53
CA GLU A 132 16.73 -0.25 0.84
C GLU A 132 16.70 -1.78 1.06
N LEU A 133 15.83 -2.49 0.33
CA LEU A 133 15.75 -3.95 0.36
C LEU A 133 16.85 -4.64 -0.48
N SER A 134 17.68 -3.87 -1.19
CA SER A 134 18.74 -4.38 -2.06
C SER A 134 20.11 -4.33 -1.36
N ILE A 135 20.85 -5.44 -1.41
CA ILE A 135 22.23 -5.55 -0.89
C ILE A 135 23.18 -4.47 -1.50
N PHE A 136 22.81 -3.90 -2.65
CA PHE A 136 23.59 -2.89 -3.37
C PHE A 136 22.78 -1.61 -3.68
N GLY A 137 21.58 -1.46 -3.13
CA GLY A 137 20.76 -0.27 -3.34
C GLY A 137 20.86 0.67 -2.15
N GLU A 138 20.72 1.96 -2.44
CA GLU A 138 20.38 2.98 -1.46
C GLU A 138 18.99 3.47 -1.83
N ALA A 139 18.14 3.74 -0.84
CA ALA A 139 16.86 4.39 -1.09
C ALA A 139 17.08 5.81 -1.65
N GLY A 140 16.08 6.36 -2.33
CA GLY A 140 16.09 7.76 -2.73
C GLY A 140 16.27 8.70 -1.53
N GLU A 141 16.86 9.87 -1.76
CA GLU A 141 17.13 10.89 -0.72
C GLU A 141 15.88 11.24 0.12
N HIS A 142 14.70 11.21 -0.50
CA HIS A 142 13.41 11.53 0.10
C HIS A 142 12.49 10.32 0.30
N ALA A 143 13.04 9.10 0.24
CA ALA A 143 12.21 7.89 0.31
C ALA A 143 11.46 7.73 1.63
N ALA A 144 11.92 8.38 2.71
CA ALA A 144 11.32 8.28 4.04
C ALA A 144 10.30 9.41 4.36
N ASP A 145 9.97 10.28 3.41
CA ASP A 145 9.14 11.47 3.64
C ASP A 145 8.09 11.73 2.53
N PRO A 146 7.15 12.67 2.74
CA PRO A 146 6.09 12.93 1.76
C PRO A 146 6.55 13.52 0.43
N TYR A 147 7.77 14.06 0.34
CA TYR A 147 8.32 14.53 -0.93
C TYR A 147 8.60 13.34 -1.85
N GLY A 148 9.22 12.27 -1.35
CA GLY A 148 9.43 11.05 -2.13
C GLY A 148 8.12 10.47 -2.66
N ALA A 149 7.09 10.44 -1.82
CA ALA A 149 5.76 9.97 -2.23
C ALA A 149 5.11 10.89 -3.29
N LEU A 150 5.06 12.21 -3.06
CA LEU A 150 4.23 13.12 -3.86
C LEU A 150 4.93 13.73 -5.08
N TYR A 151 6.26 13.85 -5.05
CA TYR A 151 7.08 14.40 -6.14
C TYR A 151 7.84 13.31 -6.89
N ASP A 152 8.57 12.45 -6.18
CA ASP A 152 9.38 11.42 -6.84
C ASP A 152 8.52 10.24 -7.29
N GLY A 153 7.33 10.08 -6.70
CA GLY A 153 6.41 8.96 -6.99
C GLY A 153 6.94 7.63 -6.45
N GLN A 154 7.87 7.68 -5.50
CA GLN A 154 8.54 6.51 -4.96
C GLN A 154 9.02 6.75 -3.53
N CYS A 155 8.68 5.85 -2.61
CA CYS A 155 9.09 5.93 -1.22
C CYS A 155 9.07 4.56 -0.52
N ILE A 156 9.61 4.49 0.71
CA ILE A 156 9.55 3.33 1.60
C ILE A 156 8.40 3.47 2.62
N CYS A 157 8.23 2.50 3.51
CA CYS A 157 7.11 2.43 4.45
C CYS A 157 6.88 3.71 5.28
N SER A 158 7.94 4.38 5.74
CA SER A 158 7.86 5.65 6.47
C SER A 158 7.36 6.81 5.60
N GLY A 159 7.73 6.86 4.32
CA GLY A 159 7.23 7.84 3.36
C GLY A 159 5.73 7.67 3.09
N TYR A 160 5.25 6.43 2.89
CA TYR A 160 3.81 6.15 2.79
C TYR A 160 3.06 6.56 4.06
N THR A 161 3.56 6.13 5.22
CA THR A 161 2.94 6.35 6.54
C THR A 161 2.82 7.84 6.88
N THR A 162 3.88 8.61 6.65
CA THR A 162 3.90 10.06 6.93
C THR A 162 3.07 10.84 5.92
N THR A 163 3.03 10.41 4.65
CA THR A 163 2.15 10.99 3.63
C THR A 163 0.67 10.78 3.97
N PHE A 164 0.30 9.56 4.35
CA PHE A 164 -1.08 9.26 4.75
C PHE A 164 -1.48 10.04 6.00
N GLN A 165 -0.64 10.05 7.05
CA GLN A 165 -0.85 10.87 8.25
C GLN A 165 -1.06 12.35 7.91
N MET A 166 -0.22 12.91 7.04
CA MET A 166 -0.32 14.31 6.63
C MET A 166 -1.68 14.63 6.00
N PHE A 167 -2.15 13.78 5.09
CA PHE A 167 -3.47 13.97 4.48
C PHE A 167 -4.60 13.84 5.50
N MET A 168 -4.52 12.88 6.43
CA MET A 168 -5.53 12.73 7.47
C MET A 168 -5.59 13.98 8.36
N ASP A 169 -4.44 14.54 8.77
CA ASP A 169 -4.37 15.78 9.54
C ASP A 169 -4.93 16.98 8.75
N MET A 170 -4.63 17.10 7.46
CA MET A 170 -5.19 18.14 6.59
C MET A 170 -6.71 18.02 6.43
N LEU A 171 -7.25 16.80 6.47
CA LEU A 171 -8.68 16.51 6.34
C LEU A 171 -9.40 16.46 7.69
N GLU A 172 -8.69 16.77 8.78
CA GLU A 172 -9.17 16.74 10.16
C GLU A 172 -9.68 15.35 10.63
N ILE A 173 -9.12 14.27 10.06
CA ILE A 173 -9.37 12.89 10.44
C ILE A 173 -8.29 12.46 11.46
N PRO A 174 -8.64 12.07 12.69
CA PRO A 174 -7.65 11.67 13.68
C PRO A 174 -6.87 10.44 13.20
N CYS A 175 -5.54 10.57 13.16
CA CYS A 175 -4.64 9.51 12.69
C CYS A 175 -3.39 9.42 13.59
N ILE A 176 -2.85 8.21 13.74
CA ILE A 176 -1.65 7.92 14.53
C ILE A 176 -0.71 7.07 13.68
N SER A 177 0.52 7.52 13.48
CA SER A 177 1.59 6.71 12.89
C SER A 177 2.25 5.80 13.94
N MET A 178 2.56 4.59 13.53
CA MET A 178 3.32 3.60 14.30
C MET A 178 4.57 3.20 13.52
N LYS A 179 5.61 2.81 14.24
CA LYS A 179 6.83 2.23 13.69
C LYS A 179 7.30 1.11 14.62
N ALA A 180 7.46 -0.10 14.08
CA ALA A 180 7.92 -1.28 14.80
C ALA A 180 8.40 -2.34 13.79
N ALA A 181 8.47 -3.60 14.20
CA ALA A 181 8.93 -4.69 13.33
C ALA A 181 7.78 -5.33 12.54
N ALA A 182 8.12 -5.94 11.41
CA ALA A 182 7.26 -6.82 10.63
C ALA A 182 8.07 -7.96 9.99
N ASP A 183 7.39 -9.02 9.54
CA ASP A 183 7.93 -10.14 8.75
C ASP A 183 9.36 -10.61 9.14
N GLY A 184 9.53 -11.06 10.38
CA GLY A 184 10.81 -11.60 10.83
C GLY A 184 11.83 -10.54 11.29
N GLY A 185 11.35 -9.34 11.62
CA GLY A 185 12.11 -8.33 12.34
C GLY A 185 12.55 -7.14 11.50
N GLU A 186 12.02 -6.97 10.29
CA GLU A 186 12.29 -5.80 9.44
C GLU A 186 11.54 -4.58 9.96
N ASP A 187 12.17 -3.41 9.96
CA ASP A 187 11.51 -2.18 10.39
C ASP A 187 10.38 -1.81 9.41
N HIS A 188 9.22 -1.46 9.97
CA HIS A 188 8.03 -1.11 9.21
C HIS A 188 7.24 -0.01 9.91
N ALA A 189 6.46 0.73 9.12
CA ALA A 189 5.63 1.82 9.59
C ALA A 189 4.24 1.74 8.95
N TRP A 190 3.21 2.08 9.73
CA TRP A 190 1.81 2.08 9.32
C TRP A 190 0.98 3.02 10.20
N ASN A 191 -0.33 3.10 9.99
CA ASN A 191 -1.21 4.05 10.68
C ASN A 191 -2.36 3.36 11.43
N MET A 192 -2.97 4.12 12.34
CA MET A 192 -4.37 3.93 12.73
C MET A 192 -5.15 5.20 12.42
N ALA A 193 -6.34 5.08 11.84
CA ALA A 193 -7.25 6.19 11.58
C ALA A 193 -8.55 6.03 12.37
N GLN A 194 -9.15 7.15 12.79
CA GLN A 194 -10.44 7.15 13.47
C GLN A 194 -11.57 7.53 12.51
N ILE A 195 -12.42 6.57 12.17
CA ILE A 195 -13.60 6.78 11.33
C ILE A 195 -14.85 6.55 12.18
N ASN A 196 -15.79 7.50 12.13
CA ASN A 196 -17.05 7.46 12.89
C ASN A 196 -16.88 7.20 14.41
N GLY A 197 -15.73 7.57 14.98
CA GLY A 197 -15.40 7.39 16.40
C GLY A 197 -14.75 6.04 16.75
N HIS A 198 -14.55 5.15 15.78
CA HIS A 198 -13.85 3.87 15.95
C HIS A 198 -12.47 3.93 15.31
N TRP A 199 -11.49 3.27 15.93
CA TRP A 199 -10.13 3.23 15.42
C TRP A 199 -9.87 1.97 14.62
N TYR A 200 -9.21 2.11 13.48
CA TYR A 200 -8.87 1.03 12.58
C TYR A 200 -7.38 1.09 12.24
N TYR A 201 -6.77 -0.06 11.98
CA TYR A 201 -5.41 -0.08 11.45
C TYR A 201 -5.45 0.12 9.93
N VAL A 202 -4.45 0.83 9.40
CA VAL A 202 -4.29 1.12 7.98
C VAL A 202 -2.81 0.93 7.61
N ASP A 203 -2.54 0.12 6.58
CA ASP A 203 -1.19 -0.05 6.04
C ASP A 203 -1.19 0.16 4.52
N VAL A 204 -0.99 1.42 4.13
CA VAL A 204 -0.98 1.85 2.71
C VAL A 204 0.18 1.20 1.95
N THR A 205 1.29 0.91 2.63
CA THR A 205 2.46 0.29 2.01
C THR A 205 2.18 -1.15 1.63
N TRP A 206 1.53 -1.92 2.49
CA TRP A 206 1.23 -3.32 2.23
C TRP A 206 -0.02 -3.53 1.36
N ASP A 207 -0.85 -2.51 1.22
CA ASP A 207 -1.88 -2.45 0.19
C ASP A 207 -1.34 -1.96 -1.18
N ASP A 208 -0.07 -1.52 -1.28
CA ASP A 208 0.60 -1.27 -2.56
C ASP A 208 1.09 -2.57 -3.22
N PRO A 209 0.51 -3.03 -4.35
CA PRO A 209 0.89 -4.29 -4.96
C PRO A 209 2.29 -4.25 -5.58
N VAL A 210 3.09 -5.27 -5.28
CA VAL A 210 4.40 -5.53 -5.88
C VAL A 210 4.42 -6.82 -6.71
N PRO A 211 5.13 -6.88 -7.85
CA PRO A 211 5.96 -5.82 -8.44
C PRO A 211 5.11 -4.70 -9.05
N ASP A 212 5.65 -3.48 -9.02
CA ASP A 212 5.03 -2.33 -9.64
C ASP A 212 4.97 -2.49 -11.17
N LYS A 213 3.77 -2.29 -11.71
CA LYS A 213 3.45 -2.45 -13.13
C LYS A 213 2.19 -1.72 -13.49
N ASP A 214 2.16 -1.21 -14.72
CA ASP A 214 1.03 -0.48 -15.26
C ASP A 214 -0.29 -1.25 -15.07
N GLY A 215 -1.25 -0.59 -14.43
CA GLY A 215 -2.57 -1.13 -14.16
C GLY A 215 -2.57 -2.32 -13.21
N ARG A 216 -1.66 -2.33 -12.22
CA ARG A 216 -1.84 -3.15 -11.01
C ARG A 216 -3.14 -2.74 -10.31
N PRO A 217 -3.94 -3.71 -9.82
CA PRO A 217 -5.18 -3.39 -9.12
C PRO A 217 -4.87 -2.85 -7.71
N ILE A 218 -5.62 -1.85 -7.25
CA ILE A 218 -5.48 -1.31 -5.88
C ILE A 218 -5.94 -2.38 -4.88
N GLU A 219 -5.11 -2.72 -3.90
CA GLU A 219 -5.50 -3.64 -2.83
C GLU A 219 -6.03 -2.87 -1.61
N HIS A 220 -6.90 -3.51 -0.82
CA HIS A 220 -7.55 -2.94 0.36
C HIS A 220 -7.59 -3.93 1.53
N LYS A 221 -6.62 -4.84 1.62
CA LYS A 221 -6.60 -5.86 2.67
C LYS A 221 -6.31 -5.22 4.03
N TYR A 222 -5.45 -4.21 4.05
CA TYR A 222 -5.04 -3.50 5.26
C TYR A 222 -5.76 -2.16 5.47
N PHE A 223 -6.65 -1.76 4.55
CA PHE A 223 -7.53 -0.61 4.73
C PHE A 223 -8.60 -0.84 5.81
N ASN A 224 -8.54 -0.03 6.88
CA ASN A 224 -9.40 -0.08 8.05
C ASN A 224 -9.59 -1.50 8.61
N THR A 225 -8.49 -2.19 8.83
CA THR A 225 -8.46 -3.59 9.21
C THR A 225 -8.38 -3.79 10.72
N SER A 226 -8.48 -5.05 11.14
CA SER A 226 -8.46 -5.44 12.54
C SER A 226 -7.04 -5.65 13.07
N ARG A 227 -6.89 -5.59 14.40
CA ARG A 227 -5.65 -5.99 15.09
C ARG A 227 -5.20 -7.39 14.70
N GLU A 228 -6.12 -8.34 14.60
CA GLU A 228 -5.81 -9.73 14.28
C GLU A 228 -5.16 -9.86 12.90
N VAL A 229 -5.66 -9.10 11.92
CA VAL A 229 -5.08 -9.07 10.57
C VAL A 229 -3.67 -8.50 10.58
N MET A 230 -3.47 -7.39 11.30
CA MET A 230 -2.14 -6.77 11.45
C MET A 230 -1.15 -7.69 12.20
N GLN A 231 -1.56 -8.28 13.32
CA GLN A 231 -0.70 -9.15 14.13
C GLN A 231 -0.27 -10.46 13.46
N ALA A 232 -0.85 -10.79 12.30
CA ALA A 232 -0.41 -11.94 11.53
C ALA A 232 1.03 -11.76 11.01
N ARG A 233 1.43 -10.52 10.70
CA ARG A 233 2.74 -10.20 10.09
C ARG A 233 3.44 -8.97 10.67
N HIS A 234 2.75 -8.14 11.44
CA HIS A 234 3.33 -7.03 12.20
C HIS A 234 3.59 -7.42 13.66
N GLU A 235 4.71 -6.96 14.20
CA GLU A 235 5.20 -7.28 15.54
C GLU A 235 5.37 -5.99 16.38
N TRP A 236 4.38 -5.67 17.22
CA TRP A 236 4.42 -4.50 18.10
C TRP A 236 3.68 -4.71 19.43
N ASP A 237 3.95 -3.83 20.41
CA ASP A 237 3.18 -3.76 21.65
C ASP A 237 1.90 -2.92 21.45
N SER A 238 0.78 -3.60 21.22
CA SER A 238 -0.54 -2.97 21.04
C SER A 238 -1.25 -2.58 22.36
N SER A 239 -0.57 -2.66 23.51
CA SER A 239 -1.20 -2.42 24.82
C SER A 239 -1.62 -0.97 25.05
N THR A 240 -1.03 -0.04 24.31
CA THR A 240 -1.33 1.40 24.38
C THR A 240 -2.21 1.90 23.25
N ASP A 241 -2.52 1.06 22.26
CA ASP A 241 -3.32 1.46 21.11
C ASP A 241 -4.74 1.83 21.53
N PRO A 242 -5.38 2.80 20.84
CA PRO A 242 -6.82 2.95 20.91
C PRO A 242 -7.57 1.64 20.65
N ALA A 243 -8.79 1.53 21.17
CA ALA A 243 -9.60 0.33 20.95
C ALA A 243 -9.98 0.19 19.47
N ASN A 244 -9.54 -0.91 18.86
CA ASN A 244 -9.99 -1.38 17.56
C ASN A 244 -11.10 -2.43 17.77
N ASP A 245 -12.32 -1.94 17.96
CA ASP A 245 -13.49 -2.72 18.41
C ASP A 245 -14.66 -2.73 17.42
N SER A 246 -14.44 -2.20 16.23
CA SER A 246 -15.42 -2.15 15.14
C SER A 246 -14.82 -2.69 13.84
N VAL A 247 -15.70 -3.18 12.97
CA VAL A 247 -15.40 -3.53 11.59
C VAL A 247 -16.27 -2.76 10.60
N GLU A 248 -17.16 -1.87 11.08
CA GLU A 248 -18.18 -1.21 10.25
C GLU A 248 -17.59 -0.41 9.09
N ASP A 249 -16.44 0.23 9.30
CA ASP A 249 -15.72 1.01 8.29
C ASP A 249 -14.51 0.27 7.68
N SER A 250 -14.45 -1.06 7.79
CA SER A 250 -13.50 -1.84 7.00
C SER A 250 -13.93 -1.90 5.53
N TYR A 251 -12.97 -2.05 4.61
CA TYR A 251 -13.29 -2.17 3.19
C TYR A 251 -14.22 -3.37 2.91
N ILE A 252 -14.06 -4.45 3.68
CA ILE A 252 -14.94 -5.63 3.63
C ILE A 252 -16.39 -5.24 3.89
N SER A 253 -16.67 -4.47 4.95
CA SER A 253 -18.04 -4.09 5.33
C SER A 253 -18.73 -3.25 4.28
N HIS A 254 -17.99 -2.42 3.54
CA HIS A 254 -18.53 -1.56 2.48
C HIS A 254 -18.72 -2.31 1.14
N GLU A 255 -17.88 -3.30 0.84
CA GLU A 255 -17.92 -4.04 -0.44
C GLU A 255 -18.56 -5.44 -0.36
N LEU A 256 -18.96 -5.91 0.83
CA LEU A 256 -19.51 -7.26 1.01
C LEU A 256 -20.79 -7.46 0.17
N ALA A 257 -20.70 -8.35 -0.82
CA ALA A 257 -21.82 -8.74 -1.66
C ALA A 257 -22.49 -10.03 -1.17
N VAL A 258 -23.76 -10.24 -1.55
CA VAL A 258 -24.45 -11.52 -1.38
C VAL A 258 -24.57 -12.19 -2.74
N VAL A 259 -24.08 -13.43 -2.87
CA VAL A 259 -24.14 -14.20 -4.11
C VAL A 259 -25.11 -15.38 -3.99
N GLU A 260 -25.84 -15.65 -5.07
CA GLU A 260 -26.74 -16.80 -5.19
C GLU A 260 -26.17 -17.88 -6.13
N SER A 261 -25.20 -17.53 -6.99
CA SER A 261 -24.62 -18.46 -7.96
C SER A 261 -23.17 -18.14 -8.35
N PRO A 262 -22.46 -19.10 -8.98
CA PRO A 262 -21.13 -18.88 -9.55
C PRO A 262 -21.05 -17.69 -10.51
N GLU A 263 -22.10 -17.44 -11.29
CA GLU A 263 -22.16 -16.30 -12.22
C GLU A 263 -22.16 -14.94 -11.51
N ASP A 264 -22.74 -14.85 -10.31
CA ASP A 264 -22.68 -13.63 -9.52
C ASP A 264 -21.23 -13.34 -9.09
N VAL A 265 -20.48 -14.37 -8.69
CA VAL A 265 -19.05 -14.23 -8.35
C VAL A 265 -18.24 -13.78 -9.56
N LEU A 266 -18.46 -14.39 -10.73
CA LEU A 266 -17.78 -13.94 -11.97
C LEU A 266 -18.07 -12.47 -12.26
N THR A 267 -19.33 -12.04 -12.13
CA THR A 267 -19.73 -10.64 -12.31
C THR A 267 -18.99 -9.70 -11.35
N LEU A 268 -18.81 -10.10 -10.08
CA LEU A 268 -18.05 -9.31 -9.10
C LEU A 268 -16.57 -9.19 -9.48
N LEU A 269 -15.94 -10.29 -9.91
CA LEU A 269 -14.55 -10.28 -10.37
C LEU A 269 -14.36 -9.39 -11.61
N GLU A 270 -15.28 -9.45 -12.57
CA GLU A 270 -15.25 -8.59 -13.77
C GLU A 270 -15.40 -7.11 -13.38
N SER A 271 -16.34 -6.80 -12.49
CA SER A 271 -16.52 -5.43 -11.97
C SER A 271 -15.28 -4.92 -11.24
N ALA A 272 -14.58 -5.77 -10.48
CA ALA A 272 -13.35 -5.38 -9.80
C ALA A 272 -12.24 -5.03 -10.81
N ILE A 273 -12.08 -5.81 -11.88
CA ILE A 273 -11.15 -5.46 -12.97
C ILE A 273 -11.52 -4.13 -13.63
N GLU A 274 -12.80 -3.90 -13.91
CA GLU A 274 -13.27 -2.65 -14.53
C GLU A 274 -13.01 -1.43 -13.65
N ARG A 275 -13.11 -1.58 -12.32
CA ARG A 275 -12.79 -0.54 -11.34
C ARG A 275 -11.29 -0.43 -11.07
N GLY A 276 -10.48 -1.39 -11.48
CA GLY A 276 -9.06 -1.45 -11.14
C GLY A 276 -8.80 -1.80 -9.67
N THR A 277 -9.70 -2.53 -9.01
CA THR A 277 -9.56 -2.96 -7.61
C THR A 277 -9.19 -4.45 -7.52
N GLY A 278 -8.43 -4.80 -6.49
CA GLY A 278 -7.89 -6.15 -6.30
C GLY A 278 -8.79 -7.05 -5.45
N ASN A 279 -9.69 -6.47 -4.65
CA ASN A 279 -10.39 -7.21 -3.62
C ASN A 279 -11.88 -7.39 -3.98
N VAL A 280 -12.39 -8.60 -3.77
CA VAL A 280 -13.81 -8.93 -3.87
C VAL A 280 -14.21 -9.73 -2.64
N TYR A 281 -15.30 -9.34 -2.00
CA TYR A 281 -15.81 -10.00 -0.80
C TYR A 281 -17.26 -10.41 -1.01
N PHE A 282 -17.60 -11.65 -0.65
CA PHE A 282 -18.99 -12.10 -0.72
C PHE A 282 -19.36 -13.13 0.35
N GLU A 283 -20.61 -13.05 0.78
CA GLU A 283 -21.32 -14.13 1.49
C GLU A 283 -22.22 -14.90 0.51
N VAL A 284 -22.37 -16.20 0.77
CA VAL A 284 -23.26 -17.07 -0.01
C VAL A 284 -24.65 -17.05 0.63
N ALA A 285 -25.69 -16.79 -0.17
CA ALA A 285 -27.06 -16.65 0.32
C ALA A 285 -27.57 -17.91 1.06
N ASP A 286 -27.15 -19.10 0.64
CA ASP A 286 -27.37 -20.37 1.33
C ASP A 286 -26.04 -21.11 1.49
N PRO A 287 -25.30 -20.91 2.61
CA PRO A 287 -24.01 -21.56 2.82
C PRO A 287 -24.15 -23.08 3.05
N SER A 288 -25.38 -23.58 3.24
CA SER A 288 -25.66 -25.02 3.32
C SER A 288 -25.89 -25.67 1.95
N ALA A 289 -25.97 -24.87 0.89
CA ALA A 289 -26.03 -25.38 -0.47
C ALA A 289 -24.77 -26.19 -0.79
N GLU A 290 -24.96 -27.33 -1.47
CA GLU A 290 -23.84 -28.15 -1.94
C GLU A 290 -22.91 -27.29 -2.82
N GLY A 291 -21.60 -27.27 -2.52
CA GLY A 291 -20.60 -26.65 -3.39
C GLY A 291 -19.75 -25.52 -2.77
N TRP A 292 -20.13 -24.93 -1.62
CA TRP A 292 -19.45 -23.75 -1.07
C TRP A 292 -18.52 -23.99 0.14
N TYR A 293 -18.78 -25.02 0.97
CA TYR A 293 -18.02 -25.40 2.18
C TYR A 293 -17.37 -24.23 2.96
N LEU A 294 -18.18 -23.50 3.72
CA LEU A 294 -17.78 -22.35 4.54
C LEU A 294 -17.93 -22.66 6.04
N GLU A 295 -17.19 -23.66 6.52
CA GLU A 295 -17.28 -24.12 7.93
C GLU A 295 -16.25 -23.48 8.87
N GLU A 296 -15.09 -23.09 8.35
CA GLU A 296 -14.03 -22.43 9.10
C GLU A 296 -13.33 -21.35 8.27
N ALA A 297 -12.77 -20.35 8.95
CA ALA A 297 -11.87 -19.37 8.36
C ALA A 297 -10.47 -19.98 8.16
N ASP A 298 -9.78 -19.50 7.13
CA ASP A 298 -8.36 -19.75 6.91
C ASP A 298 -7.50 -18.81 7.78
N ASP A 299 -6.24 -19.18 8.01
CA ASP A 299 -5.28 -18.25 8.62
C ASP A 299 -5.12 -16.98 7.76
N VAL A 300 -4.90 -15.82 8.39
CA VAL A 300 -4.87 -14.49 7.74
C VAL A 300 -3.91 -14.40 6.54
N ASP A 301 -2.82 -15.17 6.53
CA ASP A 301 -1.81 -15.17 5.45
C ASP A 301 -1.88 -16.39 4.53
N LYS A 302 -2.86 -17.26 4.75
CA LYS A 302 -3.01 -18.49 4.01
C LYS A 302 -4.02 -18.29 2.89
N TYR A 303 -3.49 -18.10 1.69
CA TYR A 303 -4.27 -18.16 0.47
C TYR A 303 -4.43 -19.60 0.00
N ILE A 304 -5.58 -19.89 -0.58
CA ILE A 304 -5.89 -21.20 -1.14
C ILE A 304 -6.16 -21.11 -2.64
N TYR A 305 -5.82 -22.21 -3.31
CA TYR A 305 -6.16 -22.39 -4.72
C TYR A 305 -7.67 -22.70 -4.86
N PRO A 306 -8.29 -22.36 -5.99
CA PRO A 306 -9.74 -22.50 -6.18
C PRO A 306 -10.27 -23.92 -5.96
N ASN A 307 -9.47 -24.93 -6.32
CA ASN A 307 -9.80 -26.34 -6.10
C ASN A 307 -9.89 -26.73 -4.62
N ALA A 308 -9.43 -25.88 -3.71
CA ALA A 308 -9.58 -26.05 -2.27
C ALA A 308 -10.89 -25.47 -1.71
N ILE A 309 -11.62 -24.63 -2.47
CA ILE A 309 -12.95 -24.10 -2.10
C ILE A 309 -14.07 -24.75 -2.94
N HIS A 310 -13.86 -25.98 -3.41
CA HIS A 310 -14.84 -26.82 -4.12
C HIS A 310 -15.21 -26.42 -5.56
N ASP A 311 -16.15 -27.18 -6.13
CA ASP A 311 -16.43 -27.30 -7.57
C ASP A 311 -16.96 -25.99 -8.18
N ASP A 312 -17.83 -25.26 -7.47
CA ASP A 312 -18.45 -24.05 -7.99
C ASP A 312 -17.43 -22.92 -8.22
N LEU A 313 -16.58 -22.64 -7.24
CA LEU A 313 -15.49 -21.68 -7.38
C LEU A 313 -14.39 -22.15 -8.34
N SER A 314 -14.22 -23.47 -8.47
CA SER A 314 -13.35 -24.03 -9.51
C SER A 314 -13.86 -23.72 -10.92
N VAL A 315 -15.18 -23.72 -11.15
CA VAL A 315 -15.77 -23.31 -12.43
C VAL A 315 -15.56 -21.81 -12.65
N VAL A 316 -15.89 -20.96 -11.67
CA VAL A 316 -15.68 -19.51 -11.76
C VAL A 316 -14.23 -19.19 -12.10
N TYR A 317 -13.29 -19.78 -11.37
CA TYR A 317 -11.87 -19.58 -11.62
C TYR A 317 -11.46 -19.99 -13.04
N ASN A 318 -11.86 -21.18 -13.50
CA ASN A 318 -11.50 -21.63 -14.84
C ASN A 318 -12.08 -20.74 -15.94
N ASP A 319 -13.28 -20.20 -15.72
CA ASP A 319 -13.93 -19.27 -16.64
C ASP A 319 -13.25 -17.90 -16.63
N PHE A 320 -12.97 -17.36 -15.45
CA PHE A 320 -12.23 -16.12 -15.27
C PHE A 320 -10.83 -16.20 -15.89
N MET A 321 -10.04 -17.23 -15.57
CA MET A 321 -8.68 -17.40 -16.10
C MET A 321 -8.64 -17.63 -17.62
N ARG A 322 -9.74 -18.12 -18.22
CA ARG A 322 -9.85 -18.30 -19.67
C ARG A 322 -9.99 -16.96 -20.39
N GLU A 323 -10.72 -16.02 -19.80
CA GLU A 323 -10.96 -14.69 -20.34
C GLU A 323 -9.83 -13.72 -19.96
N TYR A 324 -9.48 -13.65 -18.68
CA TYR A 324 -8.54 -12.69 -18.08
C TYR A 324 -7.13 -13.29 -17.92
N LYS A 325 -6.51 -13.69 -19.04
CA LYS A 325 -5.22 -14.41 -19.05
C LYS A 325 -4.03 -13.65 -18.47
N SER A 326 -4.14 -12.32 -18.32
CA SER A 326 -3.13 -11.48 -17.69
C SER A 326 -3.37 -11.26 -16.20
N HIS A 327 -4.34 -11.95 -15.61
CA HIS A 327 -4.68 -11.85 -14.20
C HIS A 327 -4.62 -13.23 -13.55
N PHE A 328 -4.55 -13.22 -12.23
CA PHE A 328 -4.66 -14.38 -11.38
C PHE A 328 -5.49 -14.01 -10.16
N VAL A 329 -6.21 -14.97 -9.59
CA VAL A 329 -7.03 -14.75 -8.39
C VAL A 329 -6.69 -15.79 -7.32
N ARG A 330 -6.38 -15.30 -6.12
CA ARG A 330 -6.24 -16.07 -4.88
C ARG A 330 -7.51 -15.98 -4.07
N TRP A 331 -7.76 -16.97 -3.24
CA TRP A 331 -8.96 -17.02 -2.42
C TRP A 331 -8.62 -17.24 -0.96
N GLN A 332 -9.54 -16.86 -0.09
CA GLN A 332 -9.46 -17.07 1.34
C GLN A 332 -10.87 -17.11 1.94
N ARG A 333 -11.10 -17.98 2.91
CA ARG A 333 -12.28 -17.90 3.79
C ARG A 333 -11.88 -17.08 5.00
N ILE A 334 -12.61 -16.03 5.31
CA ILE A 334 -12.28 -15.15 6.43
C ILE A 334 -13.50 -15.00 7.35
N GLU A 335 -13.25 -14.86 8.65
CA GLU A 335 -14.28 -14.46 9.59
C GLU A 335 -14.43 -12.93 9.54
N HIS A 336 -15.66 -12.46 9.35
CA HIS A 336 -16.02 -11.06 9.37
C HIS A 336 -17.39 -10.89 10.02
N ASP A 337 -17.48 -10.08 11.07
CA ASP A 337 -18.71 -9.85 11.86
C ASP A 337 -19.42 -11.16 12.29
N GLY A 338 -18.63 -12.14 12.75
CA GLY A 338 -19.14 -13.44 13.22
C GLY A 338 -19.70 -14.35 12.12
N LYS A 339 -19.42 -14.05 10.85
CA LYS A 339 -19.74 -14.89 9.68
C LYS A 339 -18.47 -15.29 8.94
N ILE A 340 -18.51 -16.45 8.30
CA ILE A 340 -17.48 -16.84 7.35
C ILE A 340 -17.89 -16.37 5.97
N ILE A 341 -17.04 -15.53 5.37
CA ILE A 341 -17.20 -15.01 4.01
C ILE A 341 -16.04 -15.47 3.13
N VAL A 342 -16.16 -15.26 1.82
CA VAL A 342 -15.08 -15.53 0.87
C VAL A 342 -14.49 -14.20 0.39
N ALA A 343 -13.17 -14.11 0.46
CA ALA A 343 -12.38 -13.05 -0.15
C ALA A 343 -11.68 -13.61 -1.41
N ALA A 344 -11.73 -12.83 -2.49
CA ALA A 344 -10.96 -13.06 -3.70
C ALA A 344 -10.00 -11.88 -3.91
N TYR A 345 -8.73 -12.21 -4.13
CA TYR A 345 -7.64 -11.24 -4.33
C TYR A 345 -7.10 -11.40 -5.74
N ILE A 346 -7.40 -10.43 -6.59
CA ILE A 346 -7.02 -10.35 -8.00
C ILE A 346 -5.66 -9.65 -8.09
N SER A 347 -4.73 -10.30 -8.78
CA SER A 347 -3.45 -9.71 -9.13
C SER A 347 -3.27 -9.75 -10.64
N LYS A 348 -2.62 -8.73 -11.20
CA LYS A 348 -2.15 -8.77 -12.58
C LYS A 348 -0.87 -9.63 -12.65
N LEU A 349 -0.62 -10.33 -13.75
CA LEU A 349 0.58 -11.16 -13.97
C LEU A 349 1.76 -10.35 -14.50
#